data_AF-L9VSA9-F1
#
_entry.id   AF-L9VSA9-F1
#
_cell.length_a   1.000
_cell.length_b   1.000
_cell.length_c   1.000
_cell.angle_alpha   90.00
_cell.angle_beta   90.00
_cell.angle_gamma   90.00
#
_symmetry.space_group_name_H-M   'P 1'
#
loop_
_entity.id
_entity.type
_entity.pdbx_description
1 polymer ?
#
loop_
_entity_poly.entity_id
_entity_poly.type
_entity_poly.pdbx_seq_one_letter_code
_entity_poly.pdbx_strand_id
1 'polypeptide(L)'
;MAKYSTGSSSGGGGTNCELCGAESNRLRLATVAGAELEVCPDCAPHDDNQQKSSSRNQQRSSQDSGGSASSDGPSRKQKAAQNVAKANPVWDGDSEHWEKEGTNYDDDPLPYLVSNYGEKLVEARQEAGLQRDELADELGAREKELLAVEQGRATQAGVGGGLIEALEERLDVTLAE
;
A
#
# COMPACT_ATOMS: atom_id res chain seq x y z
N MET A 1 25.86 -24.08 13.92
CA MET A 1 24.96 -23.99 12.74
C MET A 1 24.68 -22.52 12.50
N ALA A 2 25.28 -21.93 11.47
CA ALA A 2 24.90 -20.60 11.01
C ALA A 2 23.57 -20.73 10.27
N LYS A 3 22.47 -20.40 10.94
CA LYS A 3 21.20 -20.11 10.25
C LYS A 3 21.30 -18.65 9.80
N TYR A 4 20.69 -18.31 8.67
CA TYR A 4 20.77 -16.99 8.01
C TYR A 4 22.19 -16.57 7.59
N SER A 5 22.75 -17.34 6.65
CA SER A 5 23.64 -16.74 5.65
C SER A 5 22.73 -16.03 4.64
N THR A 6 22.48 -14.73 4.84
CA THR A 6 21.98 -13.88 3.75
C THR A 6 23.08 -13.82 2.72
N GLY A 7 22.99 -14.70 1.71
CA GLY A 7 23.89 -14.70 0.57
C GLY A 7 23.88 -13.32 -0.06
N SER A 8 24.96 -12.57 0.15
CA SER A 8 25.30 -11.44 -0.70
C SER A 8 25.52 -12.00 -2.11
N SER A 9 24.50 -11.95 -2.96
CA SER A 9 24.67 -12.23 -4.38
C SER A 9 25.36 -11.02 -5.02
N SER A 10 26.66 -10.88 -4.72
CA SER A 10 27.57 -10.09 -5.52
C SER A 10 27.92 -10.91 -6.77
N GLY A 11 27.61 -10.38 -7.94
CA GLY A 11 28.30 -10.74 -9.17
C GLY A 11 27.57 -11.71 -10.07
N GLY A 12 26.89 -11.14 -11.07
CA GLY A 12 26.56 -11.82 -12.30
C GLY A 12 26.14 -10.77 -13.30
N GLY A 13 27.10 -10.15 -13.99
CA GLY A 13 26.84 -9.21 -15.08
C GLY A 13 25.99 -9.91 -16.13
N GLY A 14 24.69 -9.70 -16.04
CA GLY A 14 23.72 -10.26 -16.96
C GLY A 14 23.87 -9.56 -18.30
N THR A 15 23.48 -10.20 -19.39
CA THR A 15 23.25 -9.49 -20.65
C THR A 15 21.86 -8.85 -20.67
N ASN A 16 21.17 -8.76 -19.53
CA ASN A 16 19.78 -8.31 -19.47
C ASN A 16 19.68 -7.03 -18.65
N CYS A 17 18.83 -6.13 -19.11
CA CYS A 17 18.52 -4.90 -18.39
C CYS A 17 17.61 -5.20 -17.20
N GLU A 18 18.03 -4.80 -16.00
CA GLU A 18 17.25 -5.02 -14.76
C GLU A 18 15.99 -4.15 -14.68
N LEU A 19 15.89 -3.09 -15.50
CA LEU A 19 14.73 -2.18 -15.49
C LEU A 19 13.61 -2.63 -16.43
N CYS A 20 13.94 -3.19 -17.60
CA CYS A 20 12.96 -3.55 -18.63
C CYS A 20 13.01 -5.02 -19.08
N GLY A 21 14.00 -5.80 -18.62
CA GLY A 21 14.20 -7.20 -18.97
C GLY A 21 14.82 -7.44 -20.36
N ALA A 22 15.08 -6.40 -21.16
CA ALA A 22 15.61 -6.58 -22.51
C ALA A 22 17.07 -7.05 -22.52
N GLU A 23 17.41 -7.93 -23.46
CA GLU A 23 18.80 -8.33 -23.71
C GLU A 23 19.59 -7.19 -24.37
N SER A 24 20.77 -6.88 -23.81
CA SER A 24 21.70 -5.88 -24.30
C SER A 24 23.13 -6.23 -23.89
N ASN A 25 24.05 -6.20 -24.85
CA ASN A 25 25.48 -6.34 -24.61
C ASN A 25 26.13 -5.03 -24.12
N ARG A 26 25.33 -3.97 -23.96
CA ARG A 26 25.76 -2.65 -23.50
C ARG A 26 24.89 -2.27 -22.31
N LEU A 27 25.32 -2.69 -21.13
CA LEU A 27 24.73 -2.28 -19.87
C LEU A 27 25.60 -1.22 -19.20
N ARG A 28 24.96 -0.37 -18.41
CA ARG A 28 25.62 0.62 -17.56
C ARG A 28 24.93 0.63 -16.21
N LEU A 29 25.70 0.89 -15.15
CA LEU A 29 25.14 1.10 -13.83
C LEU A 29 24.36 2.42 -13.81
N ALA A 30 23.14 2.40 -13.31
CA ALA A 30 22.29 3.56 -13.09
C ALA A 30 21.61 3.47 -11.72
N THR A 31 21.35 4.61 -11.09
CA THR A 31 20.54 4.67 -9.87
C THR A 31 19.10 4.98 -10.26
N VAL A 32 18.16 4.09 -9.96
CA VAL A 32 16.73 4.29 -10.22
C VAL A 32 15.97 4.13 -8.91
N ALA A 33 15.31 5.19 -8.44
CA ALA A 33 14.55 5.19 -7.19
C ALA A 33 15.37 4.73 -5.96
N GLY A 34 16.67 5.04 -5.96
CA GLY A 34 17.58 4.70 -4.86
C GLY A 34 18.17 3.28 -4.92
N ALA A 35 17.87 2.48 -5.93
CA ALA A 35 18.51 1.19 -6.19
C ALA A 35 19.53 1.28 -7.34
N GLU A 36 20.65 0.57 -7.24
CA GLU A 36 21.66 0.46 -8.30
C GLU A 36 21.33 -0.70 -9.24
N LEU A 37 21.08 -0.39 -10.51
CA LEU A 37 20.65 -1.33 -11.54
C LEU A 37 21.58 -1.29 -12.77
N GLU A 38 21.76 -2.43 -13.44
CA GLU A 38 22.40 -2.49 -14.76
C GLU A 38 21.34 -2.28 -15.86
N VAL A 39 21.44 -1.16 -16.59
CA VAL A 39 20.43 -0.73 -17.56
C VAL A 39 20.97 -0.62 -18.98
N CYS A 40 20.11 -0.92 -19.96
CA CYS A 40 20.41 -0.71 -21.37
C CYS A 40 20.42 0.80 -21.73
N PRO A 41 20.90 1.18 -22.93
CA PRO A 41 20.99 2.58 -23.33
C PRO A 41 19.65 3.32 -23.34
N ASP A 42 18.55 2.60 -23.62
CA ASP A 42 17.20 3.16 -23.64
C ASP A 42 16.67 3.46 -22.24
N CYS A 43 17.12 2.70 -21.24
CA CYS A 43 16.76 2.87 -19.84
C CYS A 43 17.72 3.83 -19.08
N ALA A 44 18.87 4.17 -19.66
CA ALA A 44 19.85 5.09 -19.08
C ALA A 44 19.33 6.51 -18.72
N PRO A 45 18.32 7.09 -19.39
CA PRO A 45 17.74 8.37 -18.99
C PRO A 45 17.04 8.35 -17.62
N HIS A 46 16.73 7.17 -17.07
CA HIS A 46 16.14 7.02 -15.74
C HIS A 46 17.18 7.08 -14.60
N ASP A 47 18.46 7.28 -14.92
CA ASP A 47 19.51 7.45 -13.91
C ASP A 47 19.37 8.78 -13.16
N ASP A 48 19.05 8.69 -11.87
CA ASP A 48 18.90 9.81 -10.95
C ASP A 48 20.21 10.60 -10.76
N ASN A 49 21.37 9.99 -11.05
CA ASN A 49 22.67 10.68 -10.93
C ASN A 49 22.95 11.67 -12.08
N GLN A 50 22.34 11.52 -13.27
CA GLN A 50 22.55 12.46 -14.39
C GLN A 50 21.92 13.85 -14.14
N GLN A 51 20.90 13.93 -13.29
CA GLN A 51 20.28 15.21 -12.90
C GLN A 51 21.25 16.06 -12.04
N LYS A 52 22.19 15.42 -11.32
CA LYS A 52 23.12 16.12 -10.41
C LYS A 52 24.35 16.70 -11.11
N SER A 53 24.75 16.18 -12.27
CA SER A 53 25.94 16.63 -13.01
C SER A 53 25.66 17.79 -13.98
N SER A 54 24.42 17.96 -14.44
CA SER A 54 23.99 19.06 -15.30
C SER A 54 23.76 20.39 -14.54
N SER A 55 23.84 20.37 -13.21
CA SER A 55 23.67 21.54 -12.35
C SER A 55 24.95 22.38 -12.14
N ARG A 56 26.10 21.97 -12.69
CA ARG A 56 27.42 22.58 -12.38
C ARG A 56 28.09 23.33 -13.53
N ASN A 57 27.35 23.69 -14.59
CA ASN A 57 27.90 24.51 -15.66
C ASN A 57 26.90 25.55 -16.18
N GLN A 58 26.53 26.49 -15.32
CA GLN A 58 25.94 27.78 -15.73
C GLN A 58 26.41 28.88 -14.77
N GLN A 59 27.72 29.11 -14.81
CA GLN A 59 28.32 30.34 -14.32
C GLN A 59 28.05 31.44 -15.35
N ARG A 60 26.97 32.20 -15.19
CA ARG A 60 26.80 33.53 -15.79
C ARG A 60 26.11 34.47 -14.82
N SER A 61 26.95 35.22 -14.11
CA SER A 61 26.79 36.64 -13.76
C SER A 61 25.39 37.09 -13.32
N SER A 62 25.15 37.04 -12.00
CA SER A 62 24.21 37.96 -11.36
C SER A 62 24.81 39.36 -11.35
N GLN A 63 24.51 40.15 -12.38
CA GLN A 63 24.47 41.61 -12.26
C GLN A 63 23.01 41.99 -12.05
N ASP A 64 22.66 42.26 -10.79
CA ASP A 64 21.49 43.05 -10.44
C ASP A 64 21.78 44.51 -10.78
N SER A 65 20.97 45.11 -11.67
CA SER A 65 20.74 46.55 -11.76
C SER A 65 19.72 46.86 -12.85
N GLY A 66 18.59 47.46 -12.47
CA GLY A 66 17.83 48.35 -13.35
C GLY A 66 16.54 47.77 -13.92
N GLY A 67 15.42 48.23 -13.38
CA GLY A 67 14.10 47.95 -13.93
C GLY A 67 13.84 48.61 -15.28
N SER A 68 12.83 48.12 -15.98
CA SER A 68 11.80 48.89 -16.70
C SER A 68 10.86 47.92 -17.42
N ALA A 69 9.60 48.33 -17.50
CA ALA A 69 8.45 47.61 -18.01
C ALA A 69 8.67 46.84 -19.32
N SER A 70 8.09 45.64 -19.43
CA SER A 70 7.44 45.14 -20.65
C SER A 70 6.67 43.85 -20.38
N SER A 71 5.45 43.80 -20.89
CA SER A 71 4.53 42.66 -20.91
C SER A 71 5.18 41.42 -21.52
N ASP A 72 5.29 40.32 -20.78
CA ASP A 72 5.55 39.02 -21.39
C ASP A 72 4.89 37.90 -20.57
N GLY A 73 4.02 37.14 -21.23
CA GLY A 73 3.27 36.06 -20.61
C GLY A 73 4.18 34.90 -20.15
N PRO A 74 3.61 33.89 -19.46
CA PRO A 74 4.40 32.80 -18.92
C PRO A 74 5.19 32.09 -20.03
N SER A 75 6.47 31.83 -19.76
CA SER A 75 7.40 31.15 -20.66
C SER A 75 6.80 29.83 -21.15
N ARG A 76 7.14 29.39 -22.38
CA ARG A 76 6.63 28.12 -22.96
C ARG A 76 6.87 26.93 -22.04
N LYS A 77 7.95 26.95 -21.26
CA LYS A 77 8.31 25.92 -20.28
C LYS A 77 7.37 25.92 -19.07
N GLN A 78 6.98 27.09 -18.56
CA GLN A 78 5.93 27.21 -17.53
C GLN A 78 4.56 26.78 -18.04
N LYS A 79 4.21 27.11 -19.29
CA LYS A 79 2.95 26.67 -19.90
C LYS A 79 2.89 25.14 -20.03
N ALA A 80 3.99 24.50 -20.41
CA ALA A 80 4.06 23.04 -20.48
C ALA A 80 3.87 22.39 -19.10
N ALA A 81 4.56 22.90 -18.06
CA ALA A 81 4.40 22.38 -16.70
C ALA A 81 2.99 22.60 -16.13
N GLN A 82 2.38 23.76 -16.39
CA GLN A 82 0.99 24.05 -15.99
C GLN A 82 -0.02 23.19 -16.75
N ASN A 83 0.22 22.90 -18.03
CA ASN A 83 -0.64 22.01 -18.81
C ASN A 83 -0.54 20.57 -18.31
N VAL A 84 0.64 20.09 -17.90
CA VAL A 84 0.81 18.76 -17.30
C VAL A 84 0.06 18.66 -15.97
N ALA A 85 0.12 19.71 -15.14
CA ALA A 85 -0.63 19.76 -13.88
C ALA A 85 -2.15 19.77 -14.10
N LYS A 86 -2.65 20.46 -15.13
CA LYS A 86 -4.09 20.49 -15.48
C LYS A 86 -4.59 19.24 -16.20
N ALA A 87 -3.69 18.48 -16.83
CA ALA A 87 -4.06 17.31 -17.63
C ALA A 87 -4.18 16.02 -16.80
N ASN A 88 -3.84 16.05 -15.52
CA ASN A 88 -3.86 14.87 -14.66
C ASN A 88 -4.84 15.07 -13.48
N PRO A 89 -6.14 14.75 -13.65
CA PRO A 89 -7.16 14.91 -12.60
C PRO A 89 -6.93 14.00 -11.38
N VAL A 90 -5.96 13.10 -11.44
CA VAL A 90 -5.55 12.23 -10.33
C VAL A 90 -5.02 13.05 -9.12
N TRP A 91 -4.58 14.28 -9.35
CA TRP A 91 -3.99 15.16 -8.33
C TRP A 91 -4.80 16.45 -8.11
N ASP A 92 -6.06 16.50 -8.54
CA ASP A 92 -6.94 17.58 -8.07
C ASP A 92 -7.04 17.42 -6.55
N GLY A 93 -6.71 18.48 -5.81
CA GLY A 93 -6.71 18.50 -4.34
C GLY A 93 -8.10 18.37 -3.71
N ASP A 94 -9.05 17.83 -4.47
CA ASP A 94 -10.40 17.50 -4.04
C ASP A 94 -10.37 16.12 -3.37
N SER A 95 -9.92 16.12 -2.13
CA SER A 95 -9.94 14.93 -1.27
C SER A 95 -11.37 14.43 -0.98
N GLU A 96 -12.41 15.19 -1.32
CA GLU A 96 -13.81 14.82 -1.08
C GLU A 96 -14.19 13.52 -1.81
N HIS A 97 -13.54 13.21 -2.94
CA HIS A 97 -13.76 11.93 -3.62
C HIS A 97 -13.37 10.73 -2.76
N TRP A 98 -12.25 10.81 -2.04
CA TRP A 98 -11.75 9.75 -1.15
C TRP A 98 -12.50 9.71 0.19
N GLU A 99 -13.04 10.85 0.63
CA GLU A 99 -13.83 10.91 1.87
C GLU A 99 -15.26 10.40 1.65
N LYS A 100 -15.85 10.65 0.48
CA LYS A 100 -17.24 10.30 0.19
C LYS A 100 -17.43 8.84 -0.18
N GLU A 101 -16.51 8.27 -0.95
CA GLU A 101 -16.58 6.85 -1.36
C GLU A 101 -15.91 5.93 -0.34
N GLY A 102 -15.12 6.49 0.58
CA GLY A 102 -14.34 5.73 1.53
C GLY A 102 -13.24 4.91 0.84
N THR A 103 -12.36 4.35 1.64
CA THR A 103 -11.17 3.63 1.18
C THR A 103 -11.43 2.14 0.89
N ASN A 104 -12.70 1.72 0.80
CA ASN A 104 -13.11 0.31 0.69
C ASN A 104 -12.53 -0.57 1.82
N TYR A 105 -12.26 0.00 2.99
CA TYR A 105 -11.93 -0.82 4.16
C TYR A 105 -13.22 -1.38 4.75
N ASP A 106 -13.12 -2.55 5.38
CA ASP A 106 -14.22 -3.10 6.18
C ASP A 106 -14.60 -2.10 7.28
N ASP A 107 -15.88 -1.70 7.30
CA ASP A 107 -16.43 -0.81 8.32
C ASP A 107 -16.47 -1.46 9.71
N ASP A 108 -16.39 -2.79 9.76
CA ASP A 108 -16.41 -3.61 10.98
C ASP A 108 -15.24 -4.60 11.01
N PRO A 109 -14.00 -4.13 11.26
CA PRO A 109 -12.81 -4.99 11.22
C PRO A 109 -12.82 -6.04 12.34
N LEU A 110 -12.46 -7.28 12.00
CA LEU A 110 -12.32 -8.36 12.98
C LEU A 110 -11.16 -8.06 13.96
N PRO A 111 -11.38 -8.13 15.28
CA PRO A 111 -10.32 -7.92 16.27
C PRO A 111 -9.31 -9.07 16.29
N TYR A 112 -8.20 -8.88 17.00
CA TYR A 112 -7.28 -9.98 17.29
C TYR A 112 -7.98 -10.99 18.20
N LEU A 113 -8.10 -12.22 17.72
CA LEU A 113 -8.79 -13.28 18.44
C LEU A 113 -7.78 -14.09 19.26
N VAL A 114 -8.17 -14.43 20.49
CA VAL A 114 -7.40 -15.31 21.35
C VAL A 114 -7.22 -16.68 20.71
N SER A 115 -6.15 -17.37 21.11
CA SER A 115 -5.97 -18.77 20.71
C SER A 115 -7.18 -19.61 21.13
N ASN A 116 -7.61 -20.52 20.24
CA ASN A 116 -8.74 -21.42 20.44
C ASN A 116 -10.10 -20.72 20.69
N TYR A 117 -10.30 -19.50 20.15
CA TYR A 117 -11.58 -18.79 20.25
C TYR A 117 -12.79 -19.63 19.79
N GLY A 118 -12.61 -20.47 18.75
CA GLY A 118 -13.67 -21.35 18.26
C GLY A 118 -14.10 -22.40 19.28
N GLU A 119 -13.14 -23.03 19.96
CA GLU A 119 -13.41 -24.02 21.02
C GLU A 119 -14.10 -23.35 22.21
N LYS A 120 -13.60 -22.20 22.66
CA LYS A 120 -14.21 -21.40 23.74
C LYS A 120 -15.66 -21.04 23.46
N LEU A 121 -15.95 -20.61 22.22
CA LEU A 121 -17.30 -20.27 21.81
C LEU A 121 -18.23 -21.49 21.85
N VAL A 122 -17.76 -22.65 21.37
CA VAL A 122 -18.53 -23.89 21.39
C VAL A 122 -18.86 -24.31 22.82
N GLU A 123 -17.87 -24.26 23.72
CA GLU A 123 -18.05 -24.59 25.14
C GLU A 123 -19.09 -23.67 25.79
N ALA A 124 -18.93 -22.35 25.67
CA ALA A 124 -19.83 -21.38 26.28
C ALA A 124 -21.26 -21.44 25.73
N ARG A 125 -21.42 -21.66 24.42
CA ARG A 125 -22.75 -21.87 23.83
C ARG A 125 -23.43 -23.13 24.41
N GLN A 126 -22.67 -24.21 24.58
CA GLN A 126 -23.20 -25.45 25.16
C GLN A 126 -23.51 -25.31 26.65
N GLU A 127 -22.71 -24.57 27.41
CA GLU A 127 -22.98 -24.25 28.81
C GLU A 127 -24.25 -23.40 28.97
N ALA A 128 -24.49 -22.49 28.02
CA ALA A 128 -25.74 -21.73 27.93
C ALA A 128 -26.93 -22.58 27.44
N GLY A 129 -26.70 -23.82 27.01
CA GLY A 129 -27.73 -24.74 26.52
C GLY A 129 -28.35 -24.33 25.19
N LEU A 130 -27.67 -23.49 24.41
CA LEU A 130 -28.17 -22.94 23.15
C LEU A 130 -27.74 -23.79 21.96
N GLN A 131 -28.64 -24.00 21.01
CA GLN A 131 -28.25 -24.43 19.67
C GLN A 131 -27.66 -23.25 18.89
N ARG A 132 -26.94 -23.54 17.82
CA ARG A 132 -26.24 -22.51 17.06
C ARG A 132 -27.19 -21.64 16.25
N ASP A 133 -28.21 -22.24 15.66
CA ASP A 133 -29.29 -21.53 14.97
C ASP A 133 -30.04 -20.60 15.94
N GLU A 134 -30.35 -21.07 17.15
CA GLU A 134 -30.97 -20.25 18.19
C GLU A 134 -30.10 -19.04 18.55
N LEU A 135 -28.80 -19.24 18.77
CA LEU A 135 -27.86 -18.13 19.05
C LEU A 135 -27.72 -17.17 17.85
N ALA A 136 -27.72 -17.71 16.62
CA ALA A 136 -27.67 -16.88 15.42
C ALA A 136 -28.90 -15.98 15.30
N ASP A 137 -30.09 -16.55 15.54
CA ASP A 137 -31.35 -15.83 15.50
C ASP A 137 -31.42 -14.75 16.61
N GLU A 138 -30.95 -15.06 17.82
CA GLU A 138 -30.88 -14.08 18.92
C GLU A 138 -29.97 -12.89 18.59
N LEU A 139 -28.84 -13.14 17.89
CA LEU A 139 -27.86 -12.12 17.54
C LEU A 139 -28.12 -11.44 16.19
N GLY A 140 -29.16 -11.85 15.46
CA GLY A 140 -29.44 -11.35 14.11
C GLY A 140 -28.34 -11.69 13.09
N ALA A 141 -27.57 -12.75 13.35
CA ALA A 141 -26.45 -13.21 12.53
C ALA A 141 -26.85 -14.44 11.71
N ARG A 142 -26.04 -14.80 10.71
CA ARG A 142 -26.29 -16.04 9.93
C ARG A 142 -25.65 -17.21 10.66
N GLU A 143 -26.34 -18.35 10.72
CA GLU A 143 -25.79 -19.56 11.35
C GLU A 143 -24.40 -19.96 10.79
N LYS A 144 -24.19 -19.74 9.48
CA LYS A 144 -22.90 -20.00 8.83
C LYS A 144 -21.74 -19.14 9.35
N GLU A 145 -22.03 -17.95 9.86
CA GLU A 145 -21.02 -17.07 10.47
C GLU A 145 -20.61 -17.62 11.82
N LEU A 146 -21.57 -18.00 12.66
CA LEU A 146 -21.28 -18.68 13.93
C LEU A 146 -20.50 -19.98 13.70
N LEU A 147 -20.91 -20.79 12.73
CA LEU A 147 -20.19 -22.01 12.32
C LEU A 147 -18.74 -21.70 11.93
N ALA A 148 -18.50 -20.58 11.23
CA ALA A 148 -17.15 -20.19 10.85
C ALA A 148 -16.32 -19.77 12.05
N VAL A 149 -16.91 -19.05 13.03
CA VAL A 149 -16.23 -18.67 14.27
C VAL A 149 -15.89 -19.92 15.09
N GLU A 150 -16.85 -20.83 15.30
CA GLU A 150 -16.64 -22.10 16.01
C GLU A 150 -15.53 -22.97 15.37
N GLN A 151 -15.37 -22.90 14.04
CA GLN A 151 -14.33 -23.65 13.30
C GLN A 151 -12.99 -22.93 13.19
N GLY A 152 -12.83 -21.76 13.81
CA GLY A 152 -11.58 -21.01 13.75
C GLY A 152 -11.33 -20.31 12.40
N ARG A 153 -12.39 -20.02 11.64
CA ARG A 153 -12.33 -19.44 10.28
C ARG A 153 -13.04 -18.08 10.17
N ALA A 154 -13.13 -17.32 11.27
CA ALA A 154 -13.83 -16.03 11.30
C ALA A 154 -13.32 -15.06 10.21
N THR A 155 -12.00 -14.90 10.09
CA THR A 155 -11.37 -14.02 9.08
C THR A 155 -11.70 -14.46 7.65
N GLN A 156 -11.63 -15.75 7.36
CA GLN A 156 -11.89 -16.26 6.01
C GLN A 156 -13.38 -16.14 5.61
N ALA A 157 -14.27 -16.15 6.60
CA ALA A 157 -15.70 -16.00 6.39
C ALA A 157 -16.16 -14.54 6.30
N GLY A 158 -15.26 -13.57 6.49
CA GLY A 158 -15.61 -12.15 6.52
C GLY A 158 -16.52 -11.81 7.70
N VAL A 159 -16.27 -12.42 8.86
CA VAL A 159 -16.97 -12.08 10.10
C VAL A 159 -16.46 -10.73 10.60
N GLY A 160 -17.39 -9.82 10.90
CA GLY A 160 -17.08 -8.51 11.46
C GLY A 160 -16.82 -8.55 12.97
N GLY A 161 -16.16 -7.51 13.48
CA GLY A 161 -15.85 -7.37 14.91
C GLY A 161 -17.09 -7.25 15.80
N GLY A 162 -18.15 -6.60 15.32
CA GLY A 162 -19.40 -6.44 16.06
C GLY A 162 -20.09 -7.77 16.38
N LEU A 163 -19.94 -8.79 15.53
CA LEU A 163 -20.43 -10.14 15.87
C LEU A 163 -19.62 -10.77 17.00
N ILE A 164 -18.30 -10.56 17.04
CA ILE A 164 -17.45 -11.07 18.11
C ILE A 164 -17.83 -10.43 19.45
N GLU A 165 -17.98 -9.10 19.47
CA GLU A 165 -18.42 -8.35 20.67
C GLU A 165 -19.79 -8.86 21.16
N ALA A 166 -20.76 -9.03 20.26
CA ALA A 166 -22.09 -9.54 20.60
C ALA A 166 -22.05 -10.97 21.17
N LEU A 167 -21.15 -11.83 20.69
CA LEU A 167 -20.95 -13.18 21.22
C LEU A 167 -20.33 -13.15 22.62
N GLU A 168 -19.33 -12.28 22.84
CA GLU A 168 -18.70 -12.07 24.15
C GLU A 168 -19.70 -11.59 25.19
N GLU A 169 -20.50 -10.57 24.86
CA GLU A 169 -21.55 -10.04 25.75
C GLU A 169 -22.63 -11.07 26.05
N ARG A 170 -23.09 -11.81 25.03
CA ARG A 170 -24.20 -12.75 25.18
C ARG A 170 -23.83 -14.01 25.96
N LEU A 171 -22.59 -14.46 25.85
CA LEU A 171 -22.11 -15.70 26.46
C LEU A 171 -21.19 -15.47 27.66
N ASP A 172 -20.87 -14.22 28.00
CA ASP A 172 -19.94 -13.84 29.07
C ASP A 172 -18.56 -14.50 28.88
N VAL A 173 -17.98 -14.37 27.69
CA VAL A 173 -16.68 -14.96 27.32
C VAL A 173 -15.72 -13.93 26.77
N THR A 174 -14.43 -14.29 26.73
CA THR A 174 -13.39 -13.52 26.04
C THR A 174 -12.86 -14.28 24.82
N LEU A 175 -13.20 -13.78 23.64
CA LEU A 175 -12.78 -14.22 22.30
C LEU A 175 -11.73 -13.28 21.68
N ALA A 176 -11.75 -11.99 22.02
CA ALA A 176 -10.76 -10.99 21.55
C ALA A 176 -9.66 -10.75 22.60
N GLU A 177 -8.50 -10.25 22.15
CA GLU A 177 -7.34 -9.86 23.00
C GLU A 177 -7.47 -8.47 23.64
#